data_AF-A0A516SI09-F1
#
_entry.id   AF-A0A516SI09-F1
#
_cell.length_a   1.000
_cell.length_b   1.000
_cell.length_c   1.000
_cell.angle_alpha   90.00
_cell.angle_beta   90.00
_cell.angle_gamma   90.00
#
_symmetry.space_group_name_H-M   'P 1'
#
loop_
_entity.id
_entity.type
_entity.pdbx_description
1 polymer ?
#
loop_
_entity_poly.entity_id
_entity_poly.type
_entity_poly.pdbx_seq_one_letter_code
_entity_poly.pdbx_strand_id
1 'polypeptide(L)'
;MGEGPGASKELKGVAGSGVKGSGGMAEAVKQTAGAIGYLDFGRASHDKLAISQLPNRLGVFLKVSTEAIQAAAKFDAERVLYTGDPDFYLVLANNDTYAGWPLATATFVLVPKNARDPQKLLDFLYWGYKNGDGVSRELGYVPLTDTMKIGVRKAWSRQYNYKAGM
;
A
#
# COMPACT_ATOMS: atom_id res chain seq x y z
N MET A 1 16.43 3.92 -19.42
CA MET A 1 15.43 4.63 -18.61
C MET A 1 14.21 4.81 -19.51
N GLY A 2 13.10 4.15 -19.20
CA GLY A 2 11.98 4.01 -20.14
C GLY A 2 11.01 5.17 -20.09
N GLU A 3 10.69 5.75 -21.24
CA GLU A 3 9.63 6.75 -21.43
C GLU A 3 8.24 6.09 -21.49
N GLY A 4 7.94 5.25 -20.49
CA GLY A 4 6.63 4.61 -20.34
C GLY A 4 5.76 5.34 -19.29
N PRO A 5 4.43 5.17 -19.34
CA PRO A 5 3.57 5.57 -18.23
C PRO A 5 4.08 4.97 -16.92
N GLY A 6 4.23 5.79 -15.87
CA GLY A 6 4.75 5.36 -14.56
C GLY A 6 6.24 5.64 -14.30
N ALA A 7 7.00 6.14 -15.27
CA ALA A 7 8.40 6.56 -15.09
C ALA A 7 8.57 8.01 -14.59
N SER A 8 7.46 8.75 -14.43
CA SER A 8 7.44 10.13 -13.95
C SER A 8 6.26 10.35 -12.98
N LYS A 9 6.27 11.43 -12.20
CA LYS A 9 5.13 11.80 -11.32
C LYS A 9 3.86 12.14 -12.09
N GLU A 10 3.97 12.31 -13.41
CA GLU A 10 2.90 12.68 -14.31
C GLU A 10 2.72 11.63 -15.41
N LEU A 11 1.46 11.34 -15.73
CA LEU A 11 1.10 10.55 -16.90
C LEU A 11 0.99 11.52 -18.09
N LYS A 12 2.04 11.57 -18.91
CA LYS A 12 2.00 12.34 -20.16
C LYS A 12 0.97 11.74 -21.12
N GLY A 13 0.15 12.59 -21.73
CA GLY A 13 -0.80 12.18 -22.78
C GLY A 13 -2.15 11.65 -22.29
N VAL A 14 -2.47 11.77 -20.99
CA VAL A 14 -3.79 11.43 -20.45
C VAL A 14 -4.57 12.72 -20.20
N ALA A 15 -5.82 12.78 -20.67
CA ALA A 15 -6.71 13.90 -20.39
C ALA A 15 -7.09 13.94 -18.90
N GLY A 16 -7.22 15.14 -18.32
CA GLY A 16 -7.60 15.32 -16.92
C GLY A 16 -6.89 16.50 -16.28
N SER A 17 -7.37 16.91 -15.10
CA SER A 17 -6.73 17.97 -14.30
C SER A 17 -5.90 17.33 -13.20
N GLY A 18 -4.63 17.72 -13.11
CA GLY A 18 -3.78 17.36 -11.97
C GLY A 18 -4.24 18.10 -10.72
N VAL A 19 -4.32 17.39 -9.59
CA VAL A 19 -4.68 17.94 -8.29
C VAL A 19 -3.62 17.60 -7.27
N LYS A 20 -3.37 18.51 -6.32
CA LYS A 20 -2.30 18.35 -5.35
C LYS A 20 -2.75 17.47 -4.18
N GLY A 21 -2.20 16.25 -4.13
CA GLY A 21 -2.39 15.33 -3.02
C GLY A 21 -3.81 14.77 -2.89
N SER A 22 -4.01 13.87 -1.92
CA SER A 22 -5.30 13.19 -1.71
C SER A 22 -6.42 14.12 -1.26
N GLY A 23 -6.11 15.12 -0.43
CA GLY A 23 -7.10 16.13 -0.01
C GLY A 23 -7.64 16.94 -1.19
N GLY A 24 -6.76 17.43 -2.06
CA GLY A 24 -7.17 18.15 -3.27
C GLY A 24 -7.95 17.28 -4.25
N MET A 25 -7.63 15.98 -4.34
CA MET A 25 -8.44 15.04 -5.13
C MET A 25 -9.85 14.86 -4.56
N ALA A 26 -9.99 14.73 -3.24
CA ALA A 26 -11.29 14.57 -2.60
C ALA A 26 -12.18 15.80 -2.82
N GLU A 27 -11.61 17.00 -2.70
CA GLU A 27 -12.31 18.26 -2.99
C GLU A 27 -12.70 18.38 -4.46
N ALA A 28 -11.78 18.10 -5.37
CA ALA A 28 -12.04 18.21 -6.80
C ALA A 28 -13.18 17.29 -7.28
N VAL A 29 -13.19 16.03 -6.81
CA VAL A 29 -14.27 15.07 -7.12
C VAL A 29 -15.61 15.53 -6.53
N LYS A 30 -15.62 16.13 -5.33
CA LYS A 30 -16.86 16.66 -4.71
C LYS A 30 -17.42 17.86 -5.46
N GLN A 31 -16.55 18.75 -5.93
CA GLN A 31 -16.96 20.04 -6.53
C GLN A 31 -17.27 19.93 -8.03
N THR A 32 -16.80 18.87 -8.69
CA THR A 32 -16.94 18.73 -10.15
C THR A 32 -17.94 17.65 -10.49
N ALA A 33 -19.11 18.04 -10.99
CA ALA A 33 -20.14 17.10 -11.43
C ALA A 33 -19.61 16.16 -12.52
N GLY A 34 -19.81 14.86 -12.33
CA GLY A 34 -19.36 13.83 -13.27
C GLY A 34 -17.86 13.51 -13.22
N ALA A 35 -17.10 14.08 -12.27
CA ALA A 35 -15.69 13.78 -12.14
C ALA A 35 -15.43 12.33 -11.67
N ILE A 36 -14.31 11.79 -12.13
CA ILE A 36 -13.73 10.53 -11.65
C ILE A 36 -12.30 10.81 -11.18
N GLY A 37 -11.96 10.26 -10.02
CA GLY A 37 -10.63 10.37 -9.42
C GLY A 37 -10.21 9.08 -8.74
N TYR A 38 -8.93 8.97 -8.39
CA TYR A 38 -8.38 7.86 -7.63
C TYR A 38 -7.86 8.38 -6.29
N LEU A 39 -8.24 7.71 -5.20
CA LEU A 39 -7.80 8.00 -3.84
C LEU A 39 -7.55 6.70 -3.08
N ASP A 40 -6.83 6.78 -1.97
CA ASP A 40 -6.77 5.68 -1.02
C ASP A 40 -8.15 5.42 -0.39
N PHE A 41 -8.40 4.15 -0.04
CA PHE A 41 -9.70 3.70 0.47
C PHE A 41 -10.11 4.38 1.78
N GLY A 42 -9.15 4.52 2.70
CA GLY A 42 -9.38 5.15 4.00
C GLY A 42 -9.88 6.58 3.86
N ARG A 43 -9.21 7.37 3.03
CA ARG A 43 -9.58 8.74 2.75
C ARG A 43 -10.92 8.86 2.04
N ALA A 44 -11.16 8.05 1.00
CA ALA A 44 -12.43 8.07 0.29
C ALA A 44 -13.61 7.73 1.22
N SER A 45 -13.41 6.77 2.13
CA SER A 45 -14.41 6.36 3.13
C SER A 45 -14.65 7.45 4.17
N HIS A 46 -13.59 8.02 4.75
CA HIS A 46 -13.67 9.11 5.73
C HIS A 46 -14.41 10.33 5.15
N ASP A 47 -14.08 10.71 3.91
CA ASP A 47 -14.66 11.86 3.24
C ASP A 47 -16.04 11.56 2.62
N LYS A 48 -16.56 10.33 2.80
CA LYS A 48 -17.87 9.84 2.33
C LYS A 48 -18.07 9.99 0.82
N LEU A 49 -17.02 9.73 0.05
CA LEU A 49 -17.08 9.75 -1.40
C LEU A 49 -17.84 8.53 -1.93
N ALA A 50 -18.52 8.68 -3.07
CA ALA A 50 -19.02 7.53 -3.81
C ALA A 50 -17.83 6.73 -4.37
N ILE A 51 -17.81 5.42 -4.11
CA ILE A 51 -16.74 4.52 -4.57
C ILE A 51 -17.33 3.50 -5.53
N SER A 52 -16.76 3.42 -6.74
CA SER A 52 -17.19 2.43 -7.74
C SER A 52 -16.73 1.03 -7.36
N GLN A 53 -17.53 0.02 -7.72
CA GLN A 53 -17.06 -1.35 -7.82
C GLN A 53 -16.14 -1.50 -9.05
N LEU A 54 -15.21 -2.46 -8.98
CA LEU A 54 -14.30 -2.78 -10.09
C LEU A 54 -14.26 -4.29 -10.32
N PRO A 55 -14.16 -4.74 -11.59
CA PRO A 55 -13.89 -6.14 -11.87
C PRO A 55 -12.44 -6.46 -11.54
N ASN A 56 -12.21 -7.59 -10.85
CA ASN A 56 -10.87 -8.16 -10.75
C ASN A 56 -10.48 -8.90 -12.04
N ARG A 57 -9.26 -9.45 -12.08
CA ARG A 57 -8.72 -10.19 -13.22
C ARG A 57 -9.59 -11.37 -13.65
N LEU A 58 -10.36 -11.94 -12.73
CA LEU A 58 -11.28 -13.05 -12.97
C LEU A 58 -12.69 -12.59 -13.39
N GLY A 59 -12.91 -11.29 -13.58
CA GLY A 59 -14.19 -10.70 -13.96
C GLY A 59 -15.19 -10.54 -12.81
N VAL A 60 -14.77 -10.77 -11.56
CA VAL A 60 -15.63 -10.61 -10.39
C VAL A 60 -15.68 -9.14 -10.01
N PHE A 61 -16.87 -8.54 -10.03
CA PHE A 61 -17.08 -7.17 -9.56
C PHE A 61 -17.10 -7.12 -8.04
N LEU A 62 -16.13 -6.40 -7.47
CA LEU A 62 -15.97 -6.26 -6.02
C LEU A 62 -16.23 -4.81 -5.62
N LYS A 63 -16.73 -4.61 -4.40
CA LYS A 63 -16.61 -3.33 -3.68
C LYS A 63 -15.29 -3.33 -2.92
N VAL A 64 -14.65 -2.18 -2.82
CA VAL A 64 -13.44 -2.07 -1.99
C VAL A 64 -13.78 -2.23 -0.51
N SER A 65 -12.98 -3.01 0.20
CA SER A 65 -13.01 -3.14 1.64
C SER A 65 -11.62 -3.56 2.15
N THR A 66 -11.38 -3.44 3.45
CA THR A 66 -10.16 -3.95 4.09
C THR A 66 -9.97 -5.45 3.83
N GLU A 67 -11.05 -6.22 3.81
CA GLU A 67 -11.02 -7.67 3.57
C GLU A 67 -10.66 -7.98 2.11
N ALA A 68 -11.21 -7.22 1.15
CA ALA A 68 -10.88 -7.40 -0.27
C ALA A 68 -9.43 -6.99 -0.58
N ILE A 69 -8.92 -5.93 0.08
CA ILE A 69 -7.51 -5.52 -0.03
C ILE A 69 -6.61 -6.58 0.61
N GLN A 70 -6.99 -7.11 1.78
CA GLN A 70 -6.24 -8.16 2.47
C GLN A 70 -6.21 -9.46 1.65
N ALA A 71 -7.32 -9.83 1.02
CA ALA A 71 -7.38 -10.97 0.12
C ALA A 71 -6.37 -10.81 -1.03
N ALA A 72 -6.34 -9.65 -1.69
CA ALA A 72 -5.36 -9.36 -2.73
C ALA A 72 -3.92 -9.42 -2.21
N ALA A 73 -3.65 -8.97 -0.98
CA ALA A 73 -2.30 -8.94 -0.43
C ALA A 73 -1.73 -10.32 -0.04
N LYS A 74 -2.60 -11.27 0.35
CA LYS A 74 -2.19 -12.49 1.05
C LYS A 74 -1.19 -13.34 0.25
N PHE A 75 -1.51 -13.67 -1.00
CA PHE A 75 -0.71 -14.58 -1.82
C PHE A 75 0.69 -14.02 -2.09
N ASP A 76 0.78 -12.76 -2.52
CA ASP A 76 2.06 -12.12 -2.82
C ASP A 76 2.91 -11.86 -1.56
N ALA A 77 2.27 -11.57 -0.42
CA ALA A 77 2.98 -11.44 0.85
C ALA A 77 3.65 -12.76 1.27
N GLU A 78 2.98 -13.89 1.10
CA GLU A 78 3.55 -15.22 1.34
C GLU A 78 4.69 -15.52 0.35
N ARG A 79 4.52 -15.16 -0.93
CA ARG A 79 5.53 -15.33 -1.97
C ARG A 79 6.83 -14.57 -1.67
N VAL A 80 6.74 -13.30 -1.27
CA VAL A 80 7.92 -12.47 -0.92
C VAL A 80 8.71 -13.08 0.24
N LEU A 81 8.02 -13.61 1.25
CA LEU A 81 8.67 -14.27 2.36
C LEU A 81 9.34 -15.58 1.94
N TYR A 82 8.71 -16.35 1.06
CA TYR A 82 9.26 -17.60 0.53
C TYR A 82 10.49 -17.37 -0.36
N THR A 83 10.47 -16.39 -1.25
CA THR A 83 11.61 -16.07 -2.13
C THR A 83 12.79 -15.46 -1.36
N GLY A 84 12.55 -14.96 -0.14
CA GLY A 84 13.57 -14.31 0.67
C GLY A 84 14.07 -12.99 0.05
N ASP A 85 13.23 -12.34 -0.78
CA ASP A 85 13.58 -11.09 -1.45
C ASP A 85 13.94 -10.02 -0.40
N PRO A 86 15.18 -9.51 -0.38
CA PRO A 86 15.62 -8.55 0.63
C PRO A 86 15.00 -7.15 0.45
N ASP A 87 14.40 -6.87 -0.71
CA ASP A 87 13.84 -5.57 -1.07
C ASP A 87 12.30 -5.56 -0.93
N PHE A 88 11.68 -6.70 -0.58
CA PHE A 88 10.23 -6.85 -0.37
C PHE A 88 9.37 -6.37 -1.54
N TYR A 89 9.88 -6.47 -2.76
CA TYR A 89 9.16 -6.03 -3.95
C TYR A 89 7.95 -6.93 -4.21
N LEU A 90 6.78 -6.32 -4.37
CA LEU A 90 5.52 -7.01 -4.61
C LEU A 90 4.58 -6.17 -5.47
N VAL A 91 3.79 -6.85 -6.29
CA VAL A 91 2.74 -6.27 -7.12
C VAL A 91 1.43 -6.89 -6.67
N LEU A 92 0.58 -6.11 -6.01
CA LEU A 92 -0.74 -6.58 -5.52
C LEU A 92 -1.88 -6.28 -6.48
N ALA A 93 -1.61 -5.45 -7.51
CA ALA A 93 -2.61 -5.05 -8.46
C ALA A 93 -2.99 -6.20 -9.40
N ASN A 94 -4.29 -6.33 -9.67
CA ASN A 94 -4.88 -7.20 -10.67
C ASN A 94 -4.40 -8.66 -10.62
N ASN A 95 -4.25 -9.22 -9.42
CA ASN A 95 -3.86 -10.63 -9.24
C ASN A 95 -5.03 -11.61 -9.36
N ASP A 96 -4.73 -12.90 -9.36
CA ASP A 96 -5.69 -14.00 -9.58
C ASP A 96 -6.52 -14.37 -8.32
N THR A 97 -6.68 -13.44 -7.37
CA THR A 97 -7.45 -13.69 -6.14
C THR A 97 -8.93 -13.41 -6.35
N TYR A 98 -9.79 -14.42 -6.20
CA TYR A 98 -11.24 -14.30 -6.41
C TYR A 98 -11.91 -13.17 -5.61
N ALA A 99 -11.54 -13.01 -4.34
CA ALA A 99 -12.05 -11.94 -3.47
C ALA A 99 -11.10 -10.72 -3.40
N GLY A 100 -10.08 -10.67 -4.24
CA GLY A 100 -9.03 -9.64 -4.20
C GLY A 100 -9.42 -8.36 -4.93
N TRP A 101 -9.29 -7.23 -4.23
CA TRP A 101 -9.45 -5.91 -4.84
C TRP A 101 -8.39 -5.67 -5.93
N PRO A 102 -8.77 -5.27 -7.16
CA PRO A 102 -7.82 -5.18 -8.28
C PRO A 102 -6.80 -4.04 -8.19
N LEU A 103 -7.03 -3.02 -7.35
CA LEU A 103 -6.14 -1.86 -7.21
C LEU A 103 -5.56 -1.79 -5.79
N ALA A 104 -5.02 -2.91 -5.31
CA ALA A 104 -4.28 -2.96 -4.05
C ALA A 104 -2.80 -2.59 -4.27
N THR A 105 -2.17 -1.98 -3.26
CA THR A 105 -0.73 -1.68 -3.25
C THR A 105 -0.19 -1.68 -1.82
N ALA A 106 1.10 -1.95 -1.66
CA ALA A 106 1.81 -1.70 -0.41
C ALA A 106 2.46 -0.32 -0.41
N THR A 107 2.67 0.21 0.78
CA THR A 107 3.51 1.39 1.01
C THR A 107 4.83 0.96 1.64
N PHE A 108 5.89 1.70 1.36
CA PHE A 108 7.26 1.33 1.75
C PHE A 108 7.94 2.46 2.50
N VAL A 109 8.75 2.09 3.48
CA VAL A 109 9.72 2.97 4.11
C VAL A 109 11.09 2.64 3.53
N LEU A 110 11.76 3.65 2.96
CA LEU A 110 13.11 3.50 2.43
C LEU A 110 14.14 3.95 3.47
N VAL A 111 15.05 3.07 3.82
CA VAL A 111 16.17 3.35 4.75
C VAL A 111 17.48 3.28 3.96
N PRO A 112 18.36 4.30 4.03
CA PRO A 112 19.66 4.24 3.38
C PRO A 112 20.52 3.09 3.91
N LYS A 113 21.14 2.31 3.03
CA LYS A 113 22.02 1.18 3.40
C LYS A 113 23.16 1.58 4.33
N ASN A 114 23.66 2.81 4.19
CA ASN A 114 24.75 3.39 4.99
C ASN A 114 24.24 4.43 6.01
N ALA A 115 22.99 4.31 6.46
CA ALA A 115 22.45 5.17 7.51
C ALA A 115 23.36 5.13 8.75
N ARG A 116 23.75 6.31 9.26
CA ARG A 116 24.69 6.43 10.39
C ARG A 116 24.08 5.97 11.72
N ASP A 117 22.79 6.20 11.90
CA ASP A 117 22.04 5.80 13.11
C ASP A 117 20.60 5.41 12.74
N PRO A 118 20.39 4.22 12.13
CA PRO A 118 19.05 3.77 11.75
C PRO A 118 18.22 3.33 12.97
N GLN A 119 18.84 3.11 14.13
CA GLN A 119 18.22 2.39 15.25
C GLN A 119 16.93 3.07 15.73
N LYS A 120 16.96 4.40 15.93
CA LYS A 120 15.77 5.16 16.37
C LYS A 120 14.61 5.08 15.39
N LEU A 121 14.89 5.07 14.08
CA LEU A 121 13.85 4.89 13.06
C LEU A 121 13.27 3.47 13.14
N LEU A 122 14.12 2.46 13.25
CA LEU A 122 13.70 1.06 13.33
C LEU A 122 12.91 0.78 14.62
N ASP A 123 13.28 1.39 15.75
CA ASP A 123 12.54 1.34 17.01
C ASP A 123 11.13 1.93 16.85
N PHE A 124 11.00 3.07 16.17
CA PHE A 124 9.71 3.69 15.87
C PHE A 124 8.83 2.79 14.99
N LEU A 125 9.39 2.23 13.92
CA LEU A 125 8.67 1.29 13.06
C LEU A 125 8.26 0.03 13.81
N TYR A 126 9.13 -0.49 14.69
CA TYR A 126 8.82 -1.64 15.53
C TYR A 126 7.71 -1.36 16.55
N TRP A 127 7.73 -0.19 17.18
CA TRP A 127 6.63 0.27 18.02
C TRP A 127 5.32 0.33 17.24
N GLY A 128 5.36 0.81 16.00
CA GLY A 128 4.22 0.80 15.08
C GLY A 128 3.70 -0.62 14.79
N TYR A 129 4.59 -1.58 14.51
CA TYR A 129 4.19 -2.98 14.32
C TYR A 129 3.57 -3.64 15.55
N LYS A 130 3.94 -3.21 16.76
CA LYS A 130 3.39 -3.72 18.01
C LYS A 130 2.05 -3.10 18.39
N ASN A 131 1.87 -1.81 18.16
CA ASN A 131 0.77 -1.04 18.75
C ASN A 131 -0.16 -0.41 17.71
N GLY A 132 0.25 -0.37 16.44
CA GLY A 132 -0.42 0.42 15.40
C GLY A 132 -1.54 -0.31 14.64
N ASP A 133 -1.67 -1.63 14.76
CA ASP A 133 -2.60 -2.42 13.95
C ASP A 133 -4.06 -1.96 14.07
N GLY A 134 -4.49 -1.56 15.27
CA GLY A 134 -5.84 -1.02 15.49
C GLY A 134 -6.06 0.28 14.71
N VAL A 135 -5.16 1.24 14.92
CA VAL A 135 -5.19 2.55 14.24
C VAL A 135 -5.10 2.39 12.72
N SER A 136 -4.28 1.48 12.21
CA SER A 136 -4.20 1.20 10.77
C SER A 136 -5.55 0.74 10.21
N ARG A 137 -6.27 -0.15 10.90
CA ARG A 137 -7.60 -0.61 10.46
C ARG A 137 -8.63 0.51 10.50
N GLU A 138 -8.63 1.33 11.55
CA GLU A 138 -9.53 2.50 11.66
C GLU A 138 -9.32 3.50 10.52
N LEU A 139 -8.09 3.65 10.07
CA LEU A 139 -7.72 4.48 8.91
C LEU A 139 -7.96 3.79 7.56
N GLY A 140 -8.52 2.58 7.52
CA GLY A 140 -8.81 1.84 6.29
C GLY A 140 -7.59 1.16 5.65
N TYR A 141 -6.48 0.99 6.38
CA TYR A 141 -5.33 0.21 5.94
C TYR A 141 -5.42 -1.25 6.40
N VAL A 142 -4.76 -2.13 5.65
CA VAL A 142 -4.57 -3.53 6.04
C VAL A 142 -3.23 -3.66 6.77
N PRO A 143 -3.21 -4.03 8.07
CA PRO A 143 -1.96 -4.29 8.78
C PRO A 143 -1.20 -5.46 8.16
N LEU A 144 0.13 -5.38 8.21
CA LEU A 144 0.98 -6.52 7.85
C LEU A 144 0.68 -7.71 8.77
N THR A 145 0.72 -8.92 8.22
CA THR A 145 0.63 -10.14 9.04
C THR A 145 1.84 -10.26 9.97
N ASP A 146 1.70 -11.00 11.07
CA ASP A 146 2.81 -11.23 12.00
C ASP A 146 4.02 -11.87 11.31
N THR A 147 3.77 -12.80 10.39
CA THR A 147 4.82 -13.43 9.57
C THR A 147 5.58 -12.38 8.75
N MET A 148 4.87 -11.43 8.13
CA MET A 148 5.51 -10.36 7.36
C MET A 148 6.29 -9.41 8.28
N LYS A 149 5.72 -9.02 9.42
CA LYS A 149 6.43 -8.20 10.44
C LYS A 149 7.71 -8.89 10.93
N ILE A 150 7.68 -10.21 11.14
CA ILE A 150 8.87 -11.00 11.50
C ILE A 150 9.88 -11.00 10.35
N GLY A 151 9.45 -11.24 9.11
CA GLY A 151 10.33 -11.25 7.93
C GLY A 151 11.06 -9.93 7.73
N VAL A 152 10.33 -8.81 7.83
CA VAL A 152 10.89 -7.45 7.73
C VAL A 152 11.90 -7.20 8.85
N ARG A 153 11.60 -7.57 10.10
CA ARG A 153 12.55 -7.39 11.22
C ARG A 153 13.81 -8.23 11.05
N LYS A 154 13.71 -9.46 10.53
CA LYS A 154 14.88 -10.26 10.19
C LYS A 154 15.76 -9.58 9.13
N ALA A 155 15.16 -8.89 8.15
CA ALA A 155 15.93 -8.10 7.18
C ALA A 155 16.63 -6.91 7.85
N TRP A 156 15.98 -6.20 8.78
CA TRP A 156 16.62 -5.14 9.56
C TRP A 156 17.80 -5.64 10.38
N SER A 157 17.69 -6.82 11.01
CA SER A 157 18.81 -7.43 11.73
C SER A 157 19.98 -7.75 10.82
N ARG A 158 19.74 -8.23 9.59
CA ARG A 158 20.79 -8.51 8.61
C ARG A 158 21.45 -7.24 8.05
N GLN A 159 20.66 -6.21 7.73
CA GLN A 159 21.14 -5.02 7.03
C GLN A 159 21.72 -3.95 7.97
N TYR A 160 21.17 -3.83 9.18
CA TYR A 160 21.48 -2.74 10.11
C TYR A 160 21.93 -3.22 11.50
N ASN A 161 22.17 -4.53 11.67
CA ASN A 161 22.50 -5.14 12.97
C ASN A 161 21.49 -4.76 14.08
N TYR A 162 20.21 -4.59 13.69
CA TYR A 162 19.13 -4.24 14.60
C TYR A 162 18.79 -5.43 15.51
N LYS A 163 18.78 -5.20 16.83
CA LYS A 163 18.61 -6.26 17.84
C LYS A 163 17.32 -6.16 18.66
N ALA A 164 16.70 -4.98 18.71
CA ALA A 164 15.55 -4.78 19.57
C ALA A 164 14.33 -5.55 19.06
N GLY A 165 13.76 -6.38 19.93
CA GLY A 165 12.51 -7.07 19.67
C GLY A 165 12.60 -8.40 18.92
N MET A 166 13.79 -8.89 18.55
CA MET A 166 13.96 -10.28 18.08
C MET A 166 13.42 -11.29 19.09
#